data_AF-A0AAD6VKY7-F1
#
_entry.id   AF-A0AAD6VKY7-F1
#
_cell.length_a   1.000
_cell.length_b   1.000
_cell.length_c   1.000
_cell.angle_alpha   90.00
_cell.angle_beta   90.00
_cell.angle_gamma   90.00
#
_symmetry.space_group_name_H-M   'P 1'
#
loop_
_entity.id
_entity.type
_entity.pdbx_description
1 polymer ?
#
loop_
_entity_poly.entity_id
_entity_poly.type
_entity_poly.pdbx_seq_one_letter_code
_entity_poly.pdbx_strand_id
1 'polypeptide(L)'
;MRLRPVKTVKTVKTIKTIKTVKTVKPDFAALDAGDRLCAMWLGHAGYLVQIPAEPGHRPIRIVFDPIFSDRAFPSSWVGPHRRLPAPCTIHELPDIDFVAQSVFDHCGDLDALKALSRKSPSTLFFVPLGVKDTLASVGIPYSVDF
;
A
#
# COMPACT_ATOMS: atom_id res chain seq x y z
N MET A 1 48.39 5.75 -46.35
CA MET A 1 48.36 6.19 -44.93
C MET A 1 47.44 5.24 -44.16
N ARG A 2 47.99 4.24 -43.45
CA ARG A 2 47.20 3.22 -42.73
C ARG A 2 46.74 3.79 -41.38
N LEU A 3 45.42 3.92 -41.19
CA LEU A 3 44.80 4.25 -39.91
C LEU A 3 44.93 3.05 -38.95
N ARG A 4 45.46 3.27 -37.75
CA ARG A 4 45.47 2.26 -36.67
C ARG A 4 44.09 2.26 -35.98
N PRO A 5 43.41 1.13 -35.79
CA PRO A 5 42.17 1.11 -35.03
C PRO A 5 42.46 1.30 -33.55
N VAL A 6 41.63 2.15 -32.94
CA VAL A 6 41.62 2.56 -31.53
C VAL A 6 41.35 1.36 -30.62
N LYS A 7 42.12 1.22 -29.54
CA LYS A 7 41.83 0.23 -28.49
C LYS A 7 40.55 0.64 -27.75
N THR A 8 39.49 -0.16 -27.87
CA THR A 8 38.26 0.02 -27.11
C THR A 8 38.54 -0.26 -25.63
N VAL A 9 38.18 0.68 -24.77
CA VAL A 9 38.45 0.65 -23.32
C VAL A 9 37.16 0.46 -22.54
N LYS A 10 37.27 -0.37 -21.49
CA LYS A 10 36.46 -0.53 -20.27
C LYS A 10 35.19 -1.38 -20.36
N THR A 11 35.43 -2.66 -20.03
CA THR A 11 34.71 -3.49 -19.06
C THR A 11 33.40 -2.89 -18.53
N VAL A 12 32.29 -3.49 -18.94
CA VAL A 12 30.97 -3.33 -18.30
C VAL A 12 31.15 -3.70 -16.82
N LYS A 13 31.01 -2.72 -15.92
CA LYS A 13 30.91 -2.99 -14.48
C LYS A 13 29.70 -3.90 -14.27
N THR A 14 29.96 -5.14 -13.85
CA THR A 14 28.94 -6.09 -13.42
C THR A 14 28.04 -5.39 -12.39
N ILE A 15 26.78 -5.17 -12.75
CA ILE A 15 25.77 -4.69 -11.81
C ILE A 15 25.72 -5.73 -10.69
N LYS A 16 26.09 -5.33 -9.46
CA LYS A 16 25.90 -6.17 -8.27
C LYS A 16 24.46 -6.67 -8.28
N THR A 17 24.26 -7.98 -8.37
CA THR A 17 22.96 -8.62 -8.34
C THR A 17 22.18 -8.10 -7.13
N ILE A 18 21.15 -7.29 -7.38
CA ILE A 18 20.28 -6.78 -6.33
C ILE A 18 19.62 -8.01 -5.71
N LYS A 19 19.79 -8.22 -4.39
CA LYS A 19 19.11 -9.30 -3.69
C LYS A 19 17.61 -9.14 -3.89
N THR A 20 16.95 -10.18 -4.40
CA THR A 20 15.51 -10.19 -4.60
C THR A 20 14.81 -10.00 -3.25
N VAL A 21 13.98 -8.96 -3.14
CA VAL A 21 13.13 -8.73 -1.98
C VAL A 21 12.09 -9.85 -1.93
N LYS A 22 11.96 -10.53 -0.78
CA LYS A 22 10.95 -11.56 -0.57
C LYS A 22 9.73 -10.95 0.13
N THR A 23 8.55 -11.28 -0.33
CA THR A 23 7.31 -11.01 0.40
C THR A 23 7.25 -11.92 1.62
N VAL A 24 6.94 -11.35 2.79
CA VAL A 24 6.78 -12.07 4.05
C VAL A 24 5.35 -11.88 4.53
N LYS A 25 4.74 -12.93 5.09
CA LYS A 25 3.41 -12.83 5.66
C LYS A 25 3.45 -11.92 6.90
N PRO A 26 2.52 -10.96 7.05
CA PRO A 26 2.39 -10.15 8.25
C PRO A 26 2.15 -11.02 9.49
N ASP A 27 2.86 -10.73 10.57
CA ASP A 27 2.57 -11.28 11.89
C ASP A 27 1.63 -10.32 12.64
N PHE A 28 0.32 -10.53 12.48
CA PHE A 28 -0.69 -9.73 13.17
C PHE A 28 -0.77 -10.03 14.67
N ALA A 29 -0.32 -11.21 15.12
CA ALA A 29 -0.28 -11.51 16.54
C ALA A 29 0.79 -10.69 17.26
N ALA A 30 1.96 -10.51 16.63
CA ALA A 30 2.99 -9.59 17.12
C ALA A 30 2.53 -8.12 17.10
N LEU A 31 1.67 -7.76 16.16
CA LEU A 31 1.03 -6.45 16.11
C LEU A 31 0.07 -6.26 17.30
N ASP A 32 -0.79 -7.24 17.57
CA ASP A 32 -1.77 -7.19 18.67
C ASP A 32 -1.14 -7.20 20.07
N ALA A 33 -0.03 -7.94 20.24
CA ALA A 33 0.64 -8.09 21.53
C ALA A 33 1.52 -6.89 21.92
N GLY A 34 1.77 -5.95 21.00
CA GLY A 34 2.69 -4.85 21.19
C GLY A 34 2.04 -3.61 21.79
N ASP A 35 2.69 -3.02 22.80
CA ASP A 35 2.39 -1.70 23.36
C ASP A 35 3.19 -0.56 22.69
N ARG A 36 3.75 -0.83 21.50
CA ARG A 36 4.65 0.08 20.77
C ARG A 36 4.05 0.50 19.43
N LEU A 37 4.52 1.66 18.94
CA LEU A 37 4.30 2.07 17.56
C LEU A 37 4.89 1.01 16.62
N CYS A 38 4.05 0.48 15.73
CA CYS A 38 4.45 -0.53 14.75
C CYS A 38 4.05 -0.09 13.34
N ALA A 39 4.89 -0.37 12.36
CA ALA A 39 4.59 -0.16 10.95
C ALA A 39 4.91 -1.44 10.17
N MET A 40 3.95 -1.90 9.36
CA MET A 40 4.08 -3.04 8.47
C MET A 40 3.99 -2.54 7.03
N TRP A 41 5.01 -2.82 6.23
CA TRP A 41 5.00 -2.48 4.82
C TRP A 41 4.15 -3.48 4.04
N LEU A 42 3.13 -2.97 3.35
CA LEU A 42 2.20 -3.75 2.54
C LEU A 42 2.59 -3.78 1.05
N GLY A 43 3.65 -3.06 0.66
CA GLY A 43 4.12 -2.94 -0.71
C GLY A 43 3.77 -1.59 -1.33
N HIS A 44 4.55 -1.14 -2.32
CA HIS A 44 4.44 0.21 -2.90
C HIS A 44 4.51 1.30 -1.80
N ALA A 45 3.57 2.25 -1.78
CA ALA A 45 3.36 3.23 -0.72
C ALA A 45 2.45 2.70 0.42
N GLY A 46 2.02 1.44 0.34
CA GLY A 46 1.10 0.81 1.26
C GLY A 46 1.74 0.49 2.61
N TYR A 47 1.17 1.02 3.69
CA TYR A 47 1.60 0.71 5.06
C TYR A 47 0.40 0.50 5.98
N LEU A 48 0.50 -0.47 6.88
CA LEU A 48 -0.33 -0.57 8.08
C LEU A 48 0.47 -0.02 9.25
N VAL A 49 -0.02 1.03 9.89
CA VAL A 49 0.58 1.63 11.08
C VAL A 49 -0.35 1.41 12.26
N GLN A 50 0.18 0.89 13.36
CA GLN A 50 -0.52 0.77 14.63
C GLN A 50 0.09 1.72 15.66
N ILE A 51 -0.73 2.61 16.18
CA ILE A 51 -0.39 3.52 17.26
C ILE A 51 -0.88 2.91 18.58
N PRO A 52 0.00 2.75 19.59
CA PRO A 52 -0.41 2.21 20.89
C PRO A 52 -1.39 3.16 21.57
N ALA A 53 -2.27 2.61 22.39
CA ALA A 53 -3.26 3.36 23.15
C ALA A 53 -3.01 3.20 24.65
N GLU A 54 -3.59 4.11 25.45
CA GLU A 54 -3.57 4.02 26.90
C GLU A 54 -4.19 2.70 27.40
N PRO A 55 -3.77 2.18 28.56
CA PRO A 55 -4.34 0.97 29.14
C PRO A 55 -5.88 1.03 29.20
N GLY A 56 -6.52 -0.05 28.76
CA GLY A 56 -7.99 -0.13 28.66
C GLY A 56 -8.58 0.32 27.33
N HIS A 57 -7.76 0.85 26.41
CA HIS A 57 -8.16 1.16 25.04
C HIS A 57 -7.45 0.24 24.05
N ARG A 58 -8.12 -0.05 22.93
CA ARG A 58 -7.48 -0.76 21.81
C ARG A 58 -6.60 0.20 21.02
N PRO A 59 -5.53 -0.30 20.36
CA PRO A 59 -4.68 0.54 19.53
C PRO A 59 -5.45 1.10 18.33
N ILE A 60 -4.95 2.22 17.80
CA ILE A 60 -5.45 2.85 16.58
C ILE A 60 -4.67 2.30 15.39
N ARG A 61 -5.39 1.88 14.34
CA ARG A 61 -4.80 1.32 13.12
C ARG A 61 -5.12 2.17 11.90
N ILE A 62 -4.06 2.55 11.20
CA ILE A 62 -4.12 3.41 10.01
C ILE A 62 -3.53 2.64 8.84
N VAL A 63 -4.25 2.58 7.73
CA VAL A 63 -3.72 2.06 6.46
C VAL A 63 -3.48 3.22 5.50
N PHE A 64 -2.25 3.33 5.00
CA PHE A 64 -1.85 4.30 4.00
C PHE A 64 -1.83 3.64 2.63
N ASP A 65 -2.36 4.34 1.61
CA ASP A 65 -2.34 3.94 0.19
C ASP A 65 -2.56 2.43 -0.05
N PRO A 66 -3.70 1.86 0.39
CA PRO A 66 -3.96 0.43 0.24
C PRO A 66 -4.10 0.05 -1.23
N ILE A 67 -3.15 -0.71 -1.74
CA ILE A 67 -3.24 -1.37 -3.04
C ILE A 67 -3.01 -2.86 -2.80
N PHE A 68 -4.04 -3.67 -3.05
CA PHE A 68 -4.02 -5.13 -2.91
C PHE A 68 -4.23 -5.87 -4.23
N SER A 69 -4.82 -5.20 -5.23
CA SER A 69 -5.01 -5.66 -6.61
C SER A 69 -3.69 -5.92 -7.34
N ASP A 70 -3.68 -6.85 -8.28
CA ASP A 70 -2.45 -7.15 -9.05
C ASP A 70 -1.98 -6.00 -9.93
N ARG A 71 -2.84 -5.02 -10.20
CA ARG A 71 -2.53 -3.84 -11.01
C ARG A 71 -2.87 -2.56 -10.26
N ALA A 72 -1.91 -1.64 -10.21
CA ALA A 72 -2.13 -0.29 -9.68
C ALA A 72 -2.80 0.58 -10.75
N PHE A 73 -4.06 0.28 -11.08
CA PHE A 73 -4.83 0.99 -12.10
C PHE A 73 -6.33 0.81 -11.88
N PRO A 74 -7.20 1.75 -12.30
CA PRO A 74 -8.66 1.63 -12.13
C PRO A 74 -9.28 0.45 -12.90
N SER A 75 -8.57 -0.06 -13.90
CA SER A 75 -8.95 -1.28 -14.63
C SER A 75 -8.04 -2.43 -14.23
N SER A 76 -8.60 -3.60 -13.95
CA SER A 76 -7.87 -4.84 -13.67
C SER A 76 -7.19 -5.45 -14.92
N TRP A 77 -7.44 -4.90 -16.10
CA TRP A 77 -6.96 -5.43 -17.39
C TRP A 77 -5.76 -4.66 -17.93
N VAL A 78 -5.67 -3.37 -17.63
CA VAL A 78 -4.66 -2.44 -18.15
C VAL A 78 -3.87 -1.86 -16.99
N GLY A 79 -2.61 -1.50 -17.21
CA GLY A 79 -1.77 -0.83 -16.21
C GLY A 79 -0.69 -1.73 -15.60
N PRO A 80 0.19 -1.14 -14.78
CA PRO A 80 1.39 -1.81 -14.30
C PRO A 80 1.05 -2.95 -13.35
N HIS A 81 1.59 -4.14 -13.64
CA HIS A 81 1.47 -5.30 -12.76
C HIS A 81 2.40 -5.16 -11.55
N ARG A 82 1.93 -5.58 -10.38
CA ARG A 82 2.74 -5.59 -9.16
C ARG A 82 3.93 -6.54 -9.33
N ARG A 83 5.12 -6.12 -8.87
CA ARG A 83 6.35 -6.94 -8.98
C ARG A 83 6.45 -8.02 -7.90
N LEU A 84 5.86 -7.79 -6.74
CA LEU A 84 5.81 -8.71 -5.61
C LEU A 84 4.34 -8.95 -5.27
N PRO A 85 3.92 -10.15 -4.84
CA PRO A 85 2.55 -10.33 -4.38
C PRO A 85 2.26 -9.45 -3.14
N ALA A 86 0.99 -9.09 -2.95
CA ALA A 86 0.56 -8.47 -1.69
C ALA A 86 0.89 -9.41 -0.52
N PRO A 87 1.37 -8.90 0.63
CA PRO A 87 1.82 -9.75 1.73
C PRO A 87 0.68 -10.44 2.47
N CYS A 88 -0.54 -9.91 2.36
CA CYS A 88 -1.78 -10.49 2.88
C CYS A 88 -2.95 -10.07 2.01
N THR A 89 -4.10 -10.71 2.23
CA THR A 89 -5.38 -10.25 1.71
C THR A 89 -5.99 -9.19 2.60
N ILE A 90 -6.94 -8.41 2.08
CA ILE A 90 -7.65 -7.38 2.85
C ILE A 90 -8.44 -7.98 4.01
N HIS A 91 -8.98 -9.19 3.82
CA HIS A 91 -9.75 -9.88 4.85
C HIS A 91 -8.89 -10.30 6.05
N GLU A 92 -7.61 -10.57 5.81
CA GLU A 92 -6.62 -10.90 6.86
C GLU A 92 -6.19 -9.67 7.66
N LEU A 93 -6.42 -8.45 7.19
CA LEU A 93 -6.11 -7.26 7.97
C LEU A 93 -6.91 -7.25 9.28
N PRO A 94 -6.35 -6.69 10.36
CA PRO A 94 -7.12 -6.34 11.54
C PRO A 94 -8.17 -5.25 11.22
N ASP A 95 -9.04 -4.95 12.18
CA ASP A 95 -9.95 -3.80 12.07
C ASP A 95 -9.14 -2.51 11.93
N ILE A 96 -9.55 -1.68 10.96
CA ILE A 96 -8.86 -0.44 10.60
C ILE A 96 -9.71 0.76 11.01
N ASP A 97 -9.10 1.73 11.69
CA ASP A 97 -9.78 2.96 12.11
C ASP A 97 -9.77 4.01 11.01
N PHE A 98 -8.63 4.14 10.34
CA PHE A 98 -8.38 5.19 9.37
C PHE A 98 -7.74 4.63 8.11
N VAL A 99 -8.19 5.11 6.96
CA VAL A 99 -7.52 4.90 5.68
C VAL A 99 -7.09 6.25 5.16
N ALA A 100 -5.82 6.41 4.82
CA ALA A 100 -5.30 7.64 4.21
C ALA A 100 -4.85 7.33 2.78
N GLN A 101 -5.55 7.90 1.81
CA GLN A 101 -5.20 7.81 0.38
C GLN A 101 -4.59 9.13 -0.06
N SER A 102 -3.37 9.10 -0.59
CA SER A 102 -2.62 10.31 -0.98
C SER A 102 -2.90 10.76 -2.41
N VAL A 103 -3.13 9.82 -3.33
CA VAL A 103 -3.40 10.10 -4.74
C VAL A 103 -4.58 9.27 -5.23
N PHE A 104 -5.62 9.94 -5.72
CA PHE A 104 -6.82 9.26 -6.20
C PHE A 104 -6.90 9.20 -7.73
N ASP A 105 -6.17 10.07 -8.44
CA ASP A 105 -6.48 10.35 -9.84
C ASP A 105 -6.19 9.21 -10.82
N HIS A 106 -5.25 8.29 -10.54
CA HIS A 106 -4.98 7.16 -11.46
C HIS A 106 -4.52 5.83 -10.82
N CYS A 107 -4.52 5.69 -9.48
CA CYS A 107 -3.86 4.55 -8.81
C CYS A 107 -4.62 3.93 -7.61
N GLY A 108 -5.84 4.39 -7.30
CA GLY A 108 -6.60 3.87 -6.16
C GLY A 108 -7.20 2.48 -6.43
N ASP A 109 -6.90 1.50 -5.58
CA ASP A 109 -7.56 0.19 -5.59
C ASP A 109 -8.96 0.32 -4.98
N LEU A 110 -9.94 0.72 -5.81
CA LEU A 110 -11.33 0.94 -5.37
C LEU A 110 -11.94 -0.32 -4.76
N ASP A 111 -11.59 -1.50 -5.24
CA ASP A 111 -12.08 -2.75 -4.68
C ASP A 111 -11.52 -2.96 -3.27
N ALA A 112 -10.26 -2.58 -3.05
CA ALA A 112 -9.70 -2.61 -1.72
C ALA A 112 -10.36 -1.63 -0.75
N LEU A 113 -10.57 -0.39 -1.18
CA LEU A 113 -11.25 0.61 -0.36
C LEU A 113 -12.68 0.17 -0.01
N LYS A 114 -13.42 -0.40 -0.98
CA LYS A 114 -14.77 -0.96 -0.75
C LYS A 114 -14.73 -2.16 0.19
N ALA A 115 -13.73 -3.02 0.08
CA ALA A 115 -13.59 -4.18 0.97
C ALA A 115 -13.28 -3.74 2.41
N LEU A 116 -12.42 -2.74 2.59
CA LEU A 116 -12.13 -2.13 3.89
C LEU A 116 -13.38 -1.48 4.49
N SER A 117 -14.09 -0.65 3.72
CA SER A 117 -15.32 0.01 4.17
C SER A 117 -16.41 -0.99 4.57
N ARG A 118 -16.53 -2.12 3.88
CA ARG A 118 -17.46 -3.20 4.24
C ARG A 118 -17.03 -4.01 5.46
N LYS A 119 -15.73 -4.26 5.61
CA LYS A 119 -15.17 -5.01 6.74
C LYS A 119 -15.30 -4.23 8.04
N SER A 120 -15.06 -2.93 7.99
CA SER A 120 -15.09 -2.04 9.15
C SER A 120 -15.91 -0.78 8.80
N PRO A 121 -17.24 -0.79 9.02
CA PRO A 121 -18.11 0.33 8.66
C PRO A 121 -17.79 1.65 9.38
N SER A 122 -17.07 1.58 10.51
CA SER A 122 -16.59 2.74 11.26
C SER A 122 -15.28 3.33 10.74
N THR A 123 -14.65 2.73 9.74
CA THR A 123 -13.39 3.24 9.16
C THR A 123 -13.63 4.60 8.49
N LEU A 124 -12.80 5.57 8.83
CA LEU A 124 -12.81 6.89 8.22
C LEU A 124 -11.74 7.01 7.14
N PHE A 125 -12.12 7.49 5.96
CA PHE A 125 -11.24 7.63 4.81
C PHE A 125 -10.80 9.09 4.66
N PHE A 126 -9.51 9.36 4.75
CA PHE A 126 -8.90 10.64 4.39
C PHE A 126 -8.47 10.60 2.93
N VAL A 127 -8.98 11.54 2.15
CA VAL A 127 -8.71 11.64 0.71
C VAL A 127 -8.44 13.07 0.26
N PRO A 128 -7.78 13.28 -0.88
CA PRO A 128 -7.57 14.61 -1.42
C PRO A 128 -8.89 15.33 -1.72
N LEU A 129 -8.88 16.65 -1.69
CA LEU A 129 -10.03 17.49 -2.02
C LEU A 129 -10.73 17.06 -3.34
N GLY A 130 -12.05 16.89 -3.28
CA GLY A 130 -12.88 16.53 -4.45
C GLY A 130 -13.01 15.02 -4.71
N VAL A 131 -12.35 14.18 -3.91
CA VAL A 131 -12.39 12.72 -4.06
C VAL A 131 -13.56 12.11 -3.27
N LYS A 132 -13.99 12.74 -2.18
CA LYS A 132 -15.08 12.27 -1.33
C LYS A 132 -16.36 11.93 -2.12
N ASP A 133 -16.78 12.78 -3.04
CA ASP A 133 -18.01 12.54 -3.81
C ASP A 133 -17.88 11.30 -4.70
N THR A 134 -16.68 11.05 -5.24
CA THR A 134 -16.42 9.83 -6.02
C THR A 134 -16.49 8.61 -5.11
N LEU A 135 -15.88 8.66 -3.92
CA LEU A 135 -15.95 7.56 -2.94
C LEU A 135 -17.38 7.28 -2.48
N ALA A 136 -18.16 8.32 -2.19
CA ALA A 136 -19.56 8.20 -1.81
C ALA A 136 -20.37 7.53 -2.94
N SER A 137 -20.15 7.91 -4.20
CA SER A 137 -20.85 7.33 -5.36
C SER A 137 -20.60 5.83 -5.54
N VAL A 138 -19.47 5.31 -5.04
CA VAL A 138 -19.11 3.89 -5.14
C VAL A 138 -19.36 3.11 -3.85
N GLY A 139 -20.08 3.70 -2.88
CA GLY A 139 -20.53 3.02 -1.66
C GLY A 139 -19.56 3.14 -0.48
N ILE A 140 -18.69 4.15 -0.45
CA ILE A 140 -17.80 4.46 0.68
C ILE A 140 -18.25 5.80 1.28
N PRO A 141 -19.17 5.79 2.28
CA PRO A 141 -19.85 7.01 2.72
C PRO A 141 -19.05 7.87 3.71
N TYR A 142 -18.10 7.28 4.44
CA TYR A 142 -17.35 7.96 5.50
C TYR A 142 -15.97 8.41 5.02
N SER A 143 -15.93 9.52 4.29
CA SER A 143 -14.68 10.16 3.88
C SER A 143 -14.62 11.66 4.19
N VAL A 144 -13.41 12.14 4.43
CA VAL A 144 -13.08 13.52 4.74
C VAL A 144 -12.03 14.00 3.73
N ASP A 145 -12.31 15.13 3.11
CA ASP A 145 -11.36 15.84 2.26
C ASP A 145 -10.37 16.61 3.15
N PHE A 146 -9.10 16.61 2.76
CA PHE A 146 -8.05 17.40 3.40
C PHE A 146 -7.24 18.23 2.39
#